data_AF-A0A958BZ14-F1
#
_entry.id   AF-A0A958BZ14-F1
#
_cell.length_a   1.000
_cell.length_b   1.000
_cell.length_c   1.000
_cell.angle_alpha   90.00
_cell.angle_beta   90.00
_cell.angle_gamma   90.00
#
_symmetry.space_group_name_H-M   'P 1'
#
loop_
_entity.id
_entity.type
_entity.pdbx_description
1 polymer ?
#
loop_
_entity_poly.entity_id
_entity_poly.type
_entity_poly.pdbx_seq_one_letter_code
_entity_poly.pdbx_strand_id
1 'polypeptide(L)' 'MVSDSTDQIVRDHLSHHSSADGRRAAAQQGRPEFMSLWAGQGSPLGTGKPAAELVADIVAQAANIVK' A
#
# COMPACT_ATOMS: atom_id res chain seq x y z
N MET A 1 -28.00 3.37 16.74
CA MET A 1 -26.91 2.62 16.08
C MET A 1 -25.98 3.51 15.23
N VAL A 2 -25.98 4.85 15.41
CA VAL A 2 -25.12 5.80 14.63
C VAL A 2 -23.96 6.37 15.47
N SER A 3 -24.09 6.42 16.80
CA SER A 3 -23.05 6.92 17.73
C SER A 3 -21.74 6.13 17.65
N ASP A 4 -21.83 4.83 17.37
CA ASP A 4 -20.69 3.90 17.36
C ASP A 4 -19.74 4.15 16.17
N SER A 5 -20.25 4.71 15.07
CA SER A 5 -19.47 4.98 13.85
C SER A 5 -18.56 6.21 14.00
N THR A 6 -19.06 7.28 14.61
CA THR A 6 -18.26 8.50 14.83
C THR A 6 -17.12 8.23 15.82
N ASP A 7 -17.40 7.50 16.90
CA ASP A 7 -16.37 7.12 17.86
C ASP A 7 -15.31 6.19 17.23
N GLN A 8 -15.72 5.31 16.31
CA GLN A 8 -14.79 4.46 15.58
C GLN A 8 -13.87 5.26 14.64
N ILE A 9 -14.42 6.22 13.90
CA ILE A 9 -13.63 7.09 13.02
C ILE A 9 -12.57 7.86 13.82
N VAL A 10 -12.93 8.41 14.98
CA VAL A 10 -11.99 9.12 15.86
C VAL A 10 -10.88 8.18 16.35
N ARG A 11 -11.23 6.95 16.77
CA ARG A 11 -10.24 5.94 17.21
C ARG A 11 -9.26 5.56 16.09
N ASP A 12 -9.77 5.33 14.89
CA ASP A 12 -8.96 4.94 13.73
C ASP A 12 -7.98 6.05 13.35
N HIS A 13 -8.42 7.31 13.41
CA HIS A 13 -7.57 8.48 13.17
C HIS A 13 -6.46 8.59 14.22
N LEU A 14 -6.82 8.48 15.51
CA LEU A 14 -5.85 8.58 16.60
C LEU A 14 -4.79 7.47 16.52
N SER A 15 -5.19 6.26 16.14
CA SER A 15 -4.28 5.13 15.91
C SER A 15 -3.28 5.38 14.77
N HIS A 16 -3.75 5.94 13.64
CA HIS A 16 -2.88 6.30 12.51
C HIS A 16 -1.86 7.37 12.87
N HIS A 17 -2.27 8.40 13.59
CA HIS A 17 -1.38 9.49 14.01
C HIS A 17 -0.34 9.01 15.02
N SER A 18 -0.77 8.25 16.03
CA SER A 18 0.13 7.78 17.11
C SER A 18 1.22 6.83 16.59
N SER A 19 0.95 6.07 15.54
CA SER A 19 1.91 5.15 14.92
C SER A 19 2.80 5.80 13.84
N ALA A 20 2.54 7.05 13.43
CA ALA A 20 3.25 7.68 12.31
C ALA A 20 4.73 8.01 12.61
N ASP A 21 5.05 8.42 13.84
CA ASP A 21 6.44 8.67 14.26
C ASP A 21 7.24 7.36 14.37
N GLY A 22 6.64 6.33 14.96
CA GLY A 22 7.26 5.00 15.07
C GLY A 22 7.58 4.39 13.72
N ARG A 23 6.66 4.49 12.74
CA ARG A 23 6.89 4.04 11.35
C ARG A 23 8.05 4.76 10.69
N ARG A 24 8.18 6.07 10.91
CA ARG A 24 9.31 6.88 10.38
C ARG A 24 10.64 6.46 10.98
N ALA A 25 10.70 6.29 12.31
CA ALA A 25 11.91 5.83 12.99
C ALA A 25 12.31 4.41 12.57
N ALA A 26 11.34 3.50 12.43
CA ALA A 26 11.59 2.14 11.95
C ALA A 26 12.09 2.11 10.49
N ALA A 27 11.56 2.96 9.61
CA ALA A 27 12.03 3.07 8.23
C ALA A 27 13.50 3.51 8.14
N GLN A 28 13.92 4.46 8.99
CA GLN A 28 15.33 4.89 9.08
C GLN A 28 16.26 3.78 9.56
N GLN A 29 15.76 2.87 10.40
CA GLN A 29 16.50 1.72 10.93
C GLN A 29 16.40 0.47 10.04
N GLY A 30 15.66 0.53 8.92
CA GLY A 30 15.44 -0.62 8.05
C GLY A 30 14.66 -1.75 8.71
N ARG A 31 13.69 -1.42 9.59
CA ARG A 31 12.85 -2.38 10.33
C ARG A 31 11.46 -2.52 9.71
N PRO A 32 11.28 -3.37 8.68
CA PRO A 32 10.03 -3.49 7.93
C PRO A 32 8.85 -3.96 8.78
N GLU A 33 9.09 -4.67 9.89
CA GLU A 33 8.06 -5.22 10.77
C GLU A 33 7.20 -4.15 11.48
N PHE A 34 7.66 -2.90 11.51
CA PHE A 34 6.89 -1.77 12.03
C PHE A 34 6.41 -0.82 10.94
N MET A 35 6.50 -1.18 9.66
CA MET A 35 6.08 -0.33 8.55
C MET A 35 4.67 -0.72 8.04
N SER A 36 3.94 0.24 7.48
CA SER A 36 2.71 -0.06 6.74
C SER A 36 3.07 -0.59 5.35
N LEU A 37 3.28 -1.90 5.24
CA LEU A 37 3.64 -2.59 4.00
C LEU A 37 2.42 -2.83 3.10
N TRP A 38 1.76 -1.73 2.70
CA TRP A 38 0.60 -1.80 1.81
C TRP A 38 0.98 -2.47 0.49
N ALA A 39 0.41 -3.64 0.25
CA ALA A 39 0.56 -4.36 -1.00
C ALA A 39 -0.73 -5.13 -1.30
N GLY A 40 -1.16 -5.12 -2.56
CA GLY A 40 -2.28 -5.95 -3.01
C GLY A 40 -1.89 -7.43 -3.10
N GLN A 41 -2.87 -8.30 -3.32
CA GLN A 41 -2.64 -9.75 -3.43
C GLN A 41 -1.68 -10.12 -4.60
N GLY A 42 -1.60 -9.29 -5.63
CA GLY A 42 -0.66 -9.44 -6.75
C GLY A 42 0.77 -9.00 -6.46
N SER A 43 1.12 -8.66 -5.21
CA SER A 43 2.47 -8.17 -4.86
C SER A 43 3.63 -9.06 -5.34
N PRO A 44 3.53 -10.41 -5.34
CA PRO A 44 4.61 -11.26 -5.86
C PRO A 44 4.91 -11.08 -7.36
N LEU A 45 4.00 -10.48 -8.12
CA LEU A 45 4.16 -10.21 -9.56
C LEU A 45 4.83 -8.85 -9.83
N GLY A 46 5.15 -8.07 -8.80
CA GLY A 46 5.78 -6.76 -8.93
C GLY A 46 7.16 -6.84 -9.60
N THR A 47 7.47 -5.88 -10.47
CA THR A 47 8.76 -5.79 -11.15
C THR A 47 9.41 -4.42 -10.91
N GLY A 48 10.74 -4.37 -10.92
CA GLY A 48 11.53 -3.14 -10.75
C GLY A 48 11.75 -2.35 -12.04
N LYS A 49 10.75 -2.29 -12.94
CA LYS A 49 10.87 -1.60 -14.23
C LYS A 49 10.47 -0.12 -14.14
N PRO A 50 10.99 0.75 -15.03
CA PRO A 50 10.42 2.08 -15.23
C PRO A 50 8.92 2.00 -15.55
N ALA A 51 8.14 2.91 -14.97
CA ALA A 51 6.69 2.87 -15.10
C ALA A 51 6.22 2.89 -16.57
N ALA A 52 6.91 3.63 -17.44
CA ALA A 52 6.58 3.69 -18.87
C ALA A 52 6.76 2.33 -19.58
N GLU A 53 7.84 1.62 -19.28
CA GLU A 53 8.09 0.28 -19.84
C GLU A 53 7.07 -0.73 -19.33
N LEU A 54 6.75 -0.68 -18.03
CA LEU A 54 5.74 -1.55 -17.42
C LEU A 54 4.37 -1.38 -18.09
N VAL A 55 3.93 -0.15 -18.32
CA VAL A 55 2.65 0.13 -18.99
C VAL A 55 2.68 -0.39 -20.43
N ALA A 56 3.76 -0.14 -21.18
CA ALA A 56 3.89 -0.65 -22.55
C ALA A 56 3.80 -2.18 -22.62
N ASP A 57 4.48 -2.88 -21.70
CA ASP A 57 4.44 -4.33 -21.59
C ASP A 57 3.02 -4.84 -21.28
N ILE A 58 2.31 -4.19 -20.37
CA ILE A 58 0.94 -4.57 -20.00
C ILE A 58 0.00 -4.42 -21.20
N VAL A 59 0.11 -3.31 -21.94
CA VAL A 59 -0.70 -3.07 -23.15
C VAL A 59 -0.42 -4.14 -24.21
N ALA A 60 0.85 -4.47 -24.46
CA ALA A 60 1.22 -5.50 -25.41
C ALA A 60 0.69 -6.88 -25.00
N GLN A 61 0.75 -7.24 -23.72
CA GLN A 61 0.20 -8.49 -23.19
C GLN A 61 -1.33 -8.52 -23.32
N ALA A 62 -2.02 -7.44 -22.94
CA ALA A 62 -3.47 -7.35 -23.05
C ALA A 62 -3.95 -7.49 -24.50
N ALA A 63 -3.24 -6.90 -25.46
CA ALA A 63 -3.55 -7.02 -26.89
C ALA A 63 -3.42 -8.47 -27.42
N ASN A 64 -2.64 -9.33 -26.76
CA ASN A 64 -2.56 -10.75 -27.09
C ASN A 64 -3.68 -11.58 -26.44
N ILE A 65 -4.26 -11.11 -25.35
CA ILE A 65 -5.35 -11.80 -24.62
C ILE A 65 -6.72 -11.52 -25.26
N VAL A 66 -6.90 -10.34 -25.84
CA VAL A 66 -8.20 -9.88 -26.40
C VAL A 66 -8.40 -10.30 -27.88
N LYS A 67 -7.45 -11.00 -28.49
CA LYS A 67 -7.60 -11.61 -29.82
C LYS A 67 -8.34 -12.93 -29.74
#